data_AF-A0A7R7MYR5-F1
#
_entry.id   AF-A0A7R7MYR5-F1
#
_cell.length_a   1.000
_cell.length_b   1.000
_cell.length_c   1.000
_cell.angle_alpha   90.00
_cell.angle_beta   90.00
_cell.angle_gamma   90.00
#
_symmetry.space_group_name_H-M   'P 1'
#
loop_
_entity.id
_entity.type
_entity.pdbx_description
1 polymer ?
#
loop_
_entity_poly.entity_id
_entity_poly.type
_entity_poly.pdbx_seq_one_letter_code
_entity_poly.pdbx_strand_id
1 'polypeptide(L)'
;MARIDDLLIEAIKAAGTKPDDTASQPDKKAYSERLSNTVARAIAEELRQRGMAGARPGPPGEVGVSGAERRLAGGIGAKKVDVSWATEESGLLLACSVKTIMFRDTRSNAYQKNLINRRGDLLIESTTLHRRFPYAVVAAFLFLDIGAASDDTARRRSTFENAFPRLRLFTRRGDPAGRDEQFERLYLLLVDSNPFAPKLSCWEVHHREDEVELSSAFDDMIDLLAERNFDLYEALGDGTIRRSN
;
A
#
# COMPACT_ATOMS: atom_id res chain seq x y z
N MET A 1 0.47 19.14 -8.26
CA MET A 1 -0.06 17.77 -8.20
C MET A 1 0.97 16.90 -8.89
N ALA A 2 1.51 15.91 -8.18
CA ALA A 2 2.51 15.02 -8.75
C ALA A 2 1.83 13.92 -9.57
N ARG A 3 2.60 13.24 -10.42
CA ARG A 3 2.09 12.16 -11.30
C ARG A 3 1.35 11.07 -10.52
N ILE A 4 1.84 10.69 -9.34
CA ILE A 4 1.22 9.68 -8.49
C ILE A 4 -0.17 10.10 -7.99
N ASP A 5 -0.37 11.39 -7.70
CA ASP A 5 -1.69 11.90 -7.31
C ASP A 5 -2.69 11.70 -8.45
N ASP A 6 -2.31 12.07 -9.67
CA ASP A 6 -3.14 11.90 -10.87
C ASP A 6 -3.45 10.41 -11.12
N LEU A 7 -2.44 9.54 -11.02
CA LEU A 7 -2.61 8.09 -11.18
C LEU A 7 -3.58 7.50 -10.16
N LEU A 8 -3.50 7.91 -8.89
CA LEU A 8 -4.41 7.43 -7.85
C LEU A 8 -5.82 8.00 -8.00
N ILE A 9 -5.97 9.28 -8.40
CA ILE A 9 -7.27 9.89 -8.68
C ILE A 9 -7.96 9.13 -9.82
N GLU A 10 -7.26 8.85 -10.91
CA GLU A 10 -7.82 8.08 -12.03
C GLU A 10 -8.12 6.63 -11.64
N ALA A 11 -7.29 6.01 -10.79
CA ALA A 11 -7.58 4.69 -10.24
C ALA A 11 -8.87 4.66 -9.40
N ILE A 12 -9.09 5.67 -8.55
CA ILE A 12 -10.31 5.80 -7.74
C ILE A 12 -11.54 5.97 -8.66
N LYS A 13 -11.45 6.81 -9.70
CA LYS A 13 -12.54 6.93 -10.70
C LYS A 13 -12.82 5.60 -11.39
N ALA A 14 -11.76 4.88 -11.77
CA ALA A 14 -11.87 3.59 -12.45
C ALA A 14 -12.48 2.48 -11.57
N ALA A 15 -12.41 2.59 -10.23
CA ALA A 15 -13.10 1.68 -9.31
C ALA A 15 -14.64 1.76 -9.41
N GLY A 16 -15.14 2.87 -9.95
CA GLY A 16 -16.55 3.21 -10.11
C GLY A 16 -17.17 3.80 -8.85
N THR A 17 -18.48 3.98 -8.87
CA THR A 17 -19.21 4.56 -7.74
C THR A 17 -19.17 3.62 -6.53
N LYS A 18 -18.76 4.15 -5.38
CA LYS A 18 -18.85 3.46 -4.09
C LYS A 18 -20.32 3.17 -3.73
N PRO A 19 -20.68 1.90 -3.45
CA PRO A 19 -21.99 1.55 -2.92
C PRO A 19 -22.29 2.20 -1.56
N ASP A 20 -23.56 2.23 -1.19
CA ASP A 20 -23.99 2.69 0.15
C ASP A 20 -23.53 1.72 1.26
N ASP A 21 -23.42 2.23 2.49
CA ASP A 21 -23.14 1.40 3.69
C ASP A 21 -24.26 0.39 3.99
N THR A 22 -25.45 0.51 3.42
CA THR A 22 -26.52 -0.50 3.49
C THR A 22 -26.48 -1.53 2.35
N ALA A 23 -25.56 -1.38 1.39
CA ALA A 23 -25.45 -2.32 0.26
C ALA A 23 -25.12 -3.75 0.72
N SER A 24 -25.38 -4.71 -0.16
CA SER A 24 -25.12 -6.12 0.11
C SER A 24 -23.62 -6.37 0.34
N GLN A 25 -23.29 -7.38 1.16
CA GLN A 25 -21.88 -7.72 1.40
C GLN A 25 -21.11 -8.09 0.12
N PRO A 26 -21.69 -8.82 -0.85
CA PRO A 26 -21.06 -9.03 -2.17
C PRO A 26 -20.73 -7.73 -2.90
N ASP A 27 -21.61 -6.74 -2.91
CA ASP A 27 -21.38 -5.48 -3.64
C ASP A 27 -20.26 -4.66 -3.00
N LYS A 28 -20.23 -4.59 -1.66
CA LYS A 28 -19.16 -3.94 -0.90
C LYS A 28 -17.81 -4.61 -1.15
N LYS A 29 -17.79 -5.95 -1.16
CA LYS A 29 -16.59 -6.74 -1.45
C LYS A 29 -16.12 -6.46 -2.88
N ALA A 30 -17.02 -6.52 -3.87
CA ALA A 30 -16.69 -6.27 -5.26
C ALA A 30 -16.13 -4.86 -5.49
N TYR A 31 -16.69 -3.84 -4.84
CA TYR A 31 -16.12 -2.48 -4.88
C TYR A 31 -14.72 -2.42 -4.26
N SER A 32 -14.55 -2.99 -3.06
CA SER A 32 -13.25 -2.97 -2.37
C SER A 32 -12.16 -3.67 -3.19
N GLU A 33 -12.50 -4.78 -3.85
CA GLU A 33 -11.59 -5.51 -4.74
C GLU A 33 -11.24 -4.69 -5.99
N ARG A 34 -12.22 -4.04 -6.65
CA ARG A 34 -11.95 -3.14 -7.78
C ARG A 34 -11.06 -1.98 -7.37
N LEU A 35 -11.33 -1.34 -6.24
CA LEU A 35 -10.52 -0.23 -5.74
C LEU A 35 -9.09 -0.67 -5.43
N SER A 36 -8.91 -1.74 -4.67
CA SER A 36 -7.57 -2.27 -4.39
C SER A 36 -6.80 -2.62 -5.68
N ASN A 37 -7.45 -3.25 -6.65
CA ASN A 37 -6.82 -3.62 -7.93
C ASN A 37 -6.40 -2.41 -8.77
N THR A 38 -7.23 -1.36 -8.81
CA THR A 38 -6.95 -0.15 -9.59
C THR A 38 -5.83 0.67 -8.94
N VAL A 39 -5.85 0.87 -7.62
CA VAL A 39 -4.78 1.62 -6.94
C VAL A 39 -3.45 0.84 -6.93
N ALA A 40 -3.47 -0.50 -6.83
CA ALA A 40 -2.25 -1.30 -6.97
C ALA A 40 -1.61 -1.13 -8.36
N ARG A 41 -2.41 -1.04 -9.42
CA ARG A 41 -1.92 -0.76 -10.77
C ARG A 41 -1.32 0.64 -10.90
N ALA A 42 -1.95 1.65 -10.29
CA ALA A 42 -1.42 3.02 -10.26
C ALA A 42 -0.07 3.10 -9.52
N ILE A 43 0.05 2.44 -8.36
CA ILE A 43 1.32 2.34 -7.62
C ILE A 43 2.38 1.64 -8.48
N ALA A 44 2.05 0.50 -9.11
CA ALA A 44 2.99 -0.20 -9.97
C ALA A 44 3.42 0.62 -11.20
N GLU A 45 2.51 1.41 -11.78
CA GLU A 45 2.83 2.34 -12.85
C GLU A 45 3.81 3.41 -12.40
N GLU A 46 3.56 4.03 -11.24
CA GLU A 46 4.48 5.01 -10.68
C GLU A 46 5.89 4.44 -10.47
N LEU A 47 5.99 3.21 -9.95
CA LEU A 47 7.28 2.53 -9.77
C LEU A 47 7.99 2.29 -11.11
N ARG A 48 7.27 1.88 -12.16
CA ARG A 48 7.85 1.71 -13.50
C ARG A 48 8.39 3.03 -14.05
N GLN A 49 7.63 4.11 -13.90
CA GLN A 49 8.05 5.45 -14.31
C GLN A 49 9.26 5.98 -13.55
N ARG A 50 9.53 5.41 -12.37
CA ARG A 50 10.69 5.70 -11.52
C ARG A 50 11.89 4.79 -11.78
N GLY A 51 11.85 3.97 -12.83
CA GLY A 51 12.98 3.11 -13.26
C GLY A 51 12.83 1.64 -12.86
N MET A 52 11.79 1.26 -12.12
CA MET A 52 11.50 -0.13 -11.80
C MET A 52 10.68 -0.79 -12.91
N ALA A 53 11.23 -0.87 -14.14
CA ALA A 53 10.48 -1.29 -15.34
C ALA A 53 9.75 -2.64 -15.20
N GLY A 54 10.27 -3.55 -14.37
CA GLY A 54 9.66 -4.84 -14.07
C GLY A 54 8.61 -4.82 -12.95
N ALA A 55 8.21 -3.66 -12.42
CA ALA A 55 7.25 -3.57 -11.33
C ALA A 55 5.87 -4.07 -11.76
N ARG A 56 5.22 -4.77 -10.85
CA ARG A 56 4.00 -5.55 -11.05
C ARG A 56 2.92 -5.07 -10.08
N PRO A 57 1.62 -5.04 -10.46
CA PRO A 57 1.02 -5.60 -11.68
C PRO A 57 1.43 -4.84 -12.96
N GLY A 58 1.61 -5.57 -14.06
CA GLY A 58 1.95 -4.99 -15.36
C GLY A 58 0.78 -4.22 -16.01
N PRO A 59 1.05 -3.51 -17.13
CA PRO A 59 0.02 -2.80 -17.87
C PRO A 59 -1.08 -3.72 -18.42
N PRO A 60 -2.29 -3.20 -18.70
CA PRO A 60 -3.37 -3.98 -19.30
C PRO A 60 -2.93 -4.64 -20.61
N GLY A 61 -3.27 -5.92 -20.80
CA GLY A 61 -2.98 -6.64 -22.05
C GLY A 61 -1.64 -7.39 -22.06
N GLU A 62 -0.77 -7.24 -21.06
CA GLU A 62 0.34 -8.18 -20.86
C GLU A 62 -0.21 -9.54 -20.39
N VAL A 63 -0.40 -10.45 -21.34
CA VAL A 63 -0.80 -11.84 -21.09
C VAL A 63 0.46 -12.66 -20.80
N GLY A 64 0.49 -13.34 -19.65
CA GLY A 64 1.51 -14.37 -19.37
C GLY A 64 2.28 -14.22 -18.04
N VAL A 65 2.18 -13.08 -17.35
CA VAL A 65 2.63 -12.97 -15.95
C VAL A 65 1.76 -11.94 -15.24
N SER A 66 0.61 -12.36 -14.69
CA SER A 66 -0.07 -11.47 -13.74
C SER A 66 0.92 -11.13 -12.63
N GLY A 67 0.96 -9.90 -12.16
CA GLY A 67 1.94 -9.47 -11.15
C GLY A 67 1.99 -10.26 -9.85
N ALA A 68 1.01 -11.15 -9.68
CA ALA A 68 0.90 -12.11 -8.60
C ALA A 68 1.48 -13.52 -8.93
N GLU A 69 2.11 -13.72 -10.09
CA GLU A 69 2.47 -15.06 -10.64
C GLU A 69 3.91 -15.51 -10.44
N ARG A 70 4.77 -14.75 -9.77
CA ARG A 70 5.98 -15.39 -9.23
C ARG A 70 5.56 -16.23 -8.03
N ARG A 71 5.27 -17.52 -8.27
CA ARG A 71 5.19 -18.54 -7.22
C ARG A 71 6.55 -18.62 -6.58
N LEU A 72 6.71 -17.80 -5.55
CA LEU A 72 7.83 -17.89 -4.65
C LEU A 72 7.67 -19.25 -3.94
N ALA A 73 8.38 -20.28 -4.40
CA ALA A 73 8.32 -21.64 -3.86
C ALA A 73 9.12 -21.78 -2.55
N GLY A 74 8.53 -22.39 -1.53
CA GLY A 74 9.09 -22.61 -0.18
C GLY A 74 7.95 -22.98 0.79
N GLY A 75 8.17 -23.88 1.75
CA GLY A 75 7.16 -24.67 2.51
C GLY A 75 6.08 -23.93 3.33
N ILE A 76 5.91 -22.62 3.14
CA ILE A 76 4.83 -21.80 3.67
C ILE A 76 4.20 -21.16 2.42
N GLY A 77 3.02 -21.63 2.01
CA GLY A 77 2.43 -21.45 0.66
C GLY A 77 2.60 -20.06 0.00
N ALA A 78 2.63 -20.04 -1.34
CA ALA A 78 2.90 -18.85 -2.14
C ALA A 78 1.98 -17.67 -1.76
N LYS A 79 2.51 -16.68 -1.04
CA LYS A 79 1.78 -15.47 -0.67
C LYS A 79 1.97 -14.41 -1.75
N LYS A 80 0.84 -13.94 -2.30
CA LYS A 80 0.76 -12.86 -3.29
C LYS A 80 0.86 -11.52 -2.58
N VAL A 81 1.58 -10.57 -3.18
CA VAL A 81 1.64 -9.16 -2.76
C VAL A 81 0.90 -8.34 -3.81
N ASP A 82 0.24 -7.26 -3.40
CA ASP A 82 -0.55 -6.40 -4.28
C ASP A 82 0.32 -5.71 -5.34
N VAL A 83 1.50 -5.23 -4.94
CA VAL A 83 2.52 -4.64 -5.82
C VAL A 83 3.89 -5.23 -5.48
N SER A 84 4.70 -5.54 -6.50
CA SER A 84 6.07 -6.01 -6.29
C SER A 84 7.02 -5.58 -7.39
N TRP A 85 8.31 -5.48 -7.04
CA TRP A 85 9.38 -5.42 -8.01
C TRP A 85 10.46 -6.43 -7.61
N ALA A 86 10.83 -7.28 -8.57
CA ALA A 86 11.73 -8.39 -8.36
C ALA A 86 12.53 -8.66 -9.63
N THR A 87 13.75 -9.15 -9.49
CA THR A 87 14.61 -9.56 -10.61
C THR A 87 15.00 -11.03 -10.48
N GLU A 88 15.56 -11.62 -11.54
CA GLU A 88 16.11 -12.98 -11.45
C GLU A 88 17.30 -13.07 -10.51
N GLU A 89 18.16 -12.06 -10.55
CA GLU A 89 19.40 -12.02 -9.78
C GLU A 89 19.18 -11.74 -8.29
N SER A 90 18.27 -10.82 -7.95
CA SER A 90 18.10 -10.32 -6.56
C SER A 90 16.88 -10.90 -5.84
N GLY A 91 16.01 -11.63 -6.55
CA GLY A 91 14.72 -12.02 -5.99
C GLY A 91 13.81 -10.79 -5.76
N LEU A 92 13.04 -10.78 -4.68
CA LEU A 92 12.14 -9.67 -4.34
C LEU A 92 12.92 -8.49 -3.75
N LEU A 93 12.81 -7.32 -4.39
CA LEU A 93 13.46 -6.08 -3.96
C LEU A 93 12.47 -5.12 -3.26
N LEU A 94 11.27 -5.01 -3.81
CA LEU A 94 10.20 -4.16 -3.29
C LEU A 94 8.88 -4.93 -3.23
N ALA A 95 8.13 -4.71 -2.16
CA ALA A 95 6.75 -5.15 -2.02
C ALA A 95 5.91 -4.00 -1.45
N CYS A 96 4.73 -3.76 -2.00
CA CYS A 96 3.75 -2.85 -1.40
C CYS A 96 2.43 -3.59 -1.17
N SER A 97 1.99 -3.64 0.08
CA SER A 97 0.67 -4.12 0.46
C SER A 97 -0.37 -3.00 0.29
N VAL A 98 -1.50 -3.32 -0.33
CA VAL A 98 -2.63 -2.40 -0.49
C VAL A 98 -3.80 -2.93 0.33
N LYS A 99 -4.32 -2.11 1.25
CA LYS A 99 -5.51 -2.44 2.04
C LYS A 99 -6.51 -1.31 1.97
N THR A 100 -7.79 -1.66 1.88
CA THR A 100 -8.89 -0.71 1.82
C THR A 100 -9.88 -0.97 2.96
N ILE A 101 -10.40 0.10 3.56
CA ILE A 101 -11.51 0.09 4.51
C ILE A 101 -12.49 1.16 4.07
N MET A 102 -13.47 0.74 3.26
CA MET A 102 -14.37 1.68 2.58
C MET A 102 -15.78 1.73 3.18
N PHE A 103 -16.16 0.77 4.03
CA PHE A 103 -17.53 0.66 4.53
C PHE A 103 -17.57 0.60 6.05
N ARG A 104 -18.62 1.20 6.62
CA ARG A 104 -18.92 1.10 8.05
C ARG A 104 -19.37 -0.33 8.38
N ASP A 105 -18.98 -0.80 9.57
CA ASP A 105 -19.59 -1.97 10.18
C ASP A 105 -21.01 -1.60 10.66
N THR A 106 -22.00 -2.39 10.23
CA THR A 106 -23.43 -2.10 10.46
C THR A 106 -23.82 -2.05 11.93
N ARG A 107 -23.10 -2.77 12.81
CA ARG A 107 -23.40 -2.81 14.24
C ARG A 107 -22.83 -1.61 14.99
N SER A 108 -21.60 -1.22 14.66
CA SER A 108 -20.88 -0.13 15.35
C SER A 108 -20.99 1.23 14.67
N ASN A 109 -21.57 1.25 13.46
CA ASN A 109 -21.65 2.38 12.53
C ASN A 109 -20.31 3.11 12.34
N ALA A 110 -19.22 2.33 12.28
CA ALA A 110 -17.84 2.79 12.33
C ALA A 110 -16.92 1.93 11.47
N TYR A 111 -15.73 2.43 11.15
CA TYR A 111 -14.72 1.68 10.38
C TYR A 111 -13.77 0.86 11.28
N GLN A 112 -13.75 1.14 12.59
CA GLN A 112 -12.78 0.60 13.57
C GLN A 112 -12.65 -0.93 13.62
N LYS A 113 -13.75 -1.68 13.47
CA LYS A 113 -13.70 -3.15 13.50
C LYS A 113 -12.87 -3.70 12.35
N ASN A 114 -12.98 -3.08 11.17
CA ASN A 114 -12.22 -3.46 9.99
C ASN A 114 -10.73 -3.14 10.15
N LEU A 115 -10.39 -2.08 10.89
CA LEU A 115 -9.01 -1.70 11.18
C LEU A 115 -8.25 -2.79 11.95
N ILE A 116 -8.88 -3.43 12.93
CA ILE A 116 -8.25 -4.52 13.71
C ILE A 116 -7.92 -5.71 12.79
N ASN A 117 -8.84 -6.09 11.91
CA ASN A 117 -8.65 -7.20 10.98
C ASN A 117 -7.56 -6.87 9.94
N ARG A 118 -7.59 -5.66 9.37
CA ARG A 118 -6.58 -5.20 8.40
C ARG A 118 -5.19 -5.11 9.01
N ARG A 119 -5.08 -4.71 10.29
CA ARG A 119 -3.81 -4.80 11.03
C ARG A 119 -3.29 -6.24 11.07
N GLY A 120 -4.13 -7.21 11.44
CA GLY A 120 -3.71 -8.62 11.48
C GLY A 120 -3.18 -9.10 10.13
N ASP A 121 -3.90 -8.81 9.04
CA ASP A 121 -3.50 -9.20 7.69
C ASP A 121 -2.16 -8.57 7.26
N LEU A 122 -1.98 -7.27 7.54
CA LEU A 122 -0.73 -6.53 7.26
C LEU A 122 0.46 -7.13 8.02
N LEU A 123 0.29 -7.47 9.30
CA LEU A 123 1.38 -8.07 10.08
C LEU A 123 1.80 -9.42 9.51
N ILE A 124 0.83 -10.28 9.16
CA ILE A 124 1.14 -11.58 8.56
C ILE A 124 1.82 -11.38 7.20
N GLU A 125 1.45 -10.35 6.42
CA GLU A 125 2.12 -9.99 5.17
C GLU A 125 3.58 -9.62 5.38
N SER A 126 3.85 -8.61 6.20
CA SER A 126 5.22 -8.16 6.52
C SER A 126 6.08 -9.33 7.02
N THR A 127 5.57 -10.09 8.00
CA THR A 127 6.32 -11.22 8.58
C THR A 127 6.63 -12.30 7.54
N THR A 128 5.69 -12.61 6.66
CA THR A 128 5.91 -13.64 5.63
C THR A 128 6.98 -13.18 4.62
N LEU A 129 6.95 -11.90 4.25
CA LEU A 129 7.88 -11.34 3.28
C LEU A 129 9.29 -11.22 3.84
N HIS A 130 9.47 -10.62 5.02
CA HIS A 130 10.80 -10.43 5.61
C HIS A 130 11.50 -11.73 5.98
N ARG A 131 10.76 -12.75 6.46
CA ARG A 131 11.35 -14.08 6.71
C ARG A 131 11.91 -14.75 5.45
N ARG A 132 11.44 -14.34 4.28
CA ARG A 132 11.84 -14.90 2.99
C ARG A 132 12.82 -14.02 2.24
N PHE A 133 12.63 -12.71 2.30
CA PHE A 133 13.45 -11.69 1.67
C PHE A 133 13.78 -10.63 2.71
N PRO A 134 14.75 -10.88 3.60
CA PRO A 134 15.07 -9.96 4.70
C PRO A 134 15.46 -8.56 4.24
N TYR A 135 16.04 -8.47 3.04
CA TYR A 135 16.50 -7.24 2.40
C TYR A 135 15.45 -6.55 1.52
N ALA A 136 14.30 -7.18 1.26
CA ALA A 136 13.24 -6.52 0.51
C ALA A 136 12.73 -5.30 1.29
N VAL A 137 12.51 -4.19 0.61
CA VAL A 137 11.75 -3.06 1.15
C VAL A 137 10.27 -3.43 1.07
N VAL A 138 9.59 -3.45 2.22
CA VAL A 138 8.17 -3.78 2.33
C VAL A 138 7.43 -2.56 2.85
N ALA A 139 6.59 -1.98 2.00
CA ALA A 139 5.72 -0.86 2.32
C ALA A 139 4.26 -1.30 2.40
N ALA A 140 3.41 -0.49 3.04
CA ALA A 140 1.96 -0.64 2.91
C ALA A 140 1.24 0.68 2.72
N PHE A 141 0.13 0.63 2.00
CA PHE A 141 -0.81 1.71 1.79
C PHE A 141 -2.19 1.27 2.30
N LEU A 142 -2.64 1.86 3.40
CA LEU A 142 -3.97 1.63 3.96
C LEU A 142 -4.88 2.80 3.60
N PHE A 143 -5.81 2.56 2.68
CA PHE A 143 -6.82 3.51 2.26
C PHE A 143 -8.06 3.39 3.13
N LEU A 144 -8.45 4.47 3.77
CA LEU A 144 -9.69 4.62 4.53
C LEU A 144 -10.64 5.52 3.78
N ASP A 145 -11.93 5.23 3.86
CA ASP A 145 -12.96 6.18 3.45
C ASP A 145 -12.85 7.48 4.26
N ILE A 146 -13.12 8.62 3.62
CA ILE A 146 -13.06 9.95 4.26
C ILE A 146 -13.94 10.05 5.53
N GLY A 147 -15.06 9.30 5.58
CA GLY A 147 -15.92 9.24 6.76
C GLY A 147 -15.25 8.65 8.00
N ALA A 148 -14.12 7.96 7.87
CA ALA A 148 -13.33 7.42 8.99
C ALA A 148 -12.61 8.51 9.80
N ALA A 149 -12.49 9.73 9.27
CA ALA A 149 -11.97 10.88 10.00
C ALA A 149 -12.97 11.39 11.07
N SER A 150 -14.26 11.15 10.87
CA SER A 150 -15.36 11.72 11.65
C SER A 150 -16.36 10.66 12.17
N ASP A 151 -15.91 9.42 12.39
CA ASP A 151 -16.72 8.34 12.97
C ASP A 151 -16.48 8.15 14.49
N ASP A 152 -15.95 9.17 15.14
CA ASP A 152 -15.77 9.26 16.59
C ASP A 152 -17.11 9.25 17.33
N THR A 153 -17.04 9.04 18.64
CA THR A 153 -18.16 9.21 19.55
C THR A 153 -17.66 9.90 20.81
N ALA A 154 -18.58 10.31 21.69
CA ALA A 154 -18.22 10.84 23.00
C ALA A 154 -17.26 9.94 23.83
N ARG A 155 -17.17 8.65 23.51
CA ARG A 155 -16.31 7.70 24.22
C ARG A 155 -15.10 7.20 23.42
N ARG A 156 -15.03 7.43 22.11
CA ARG A 156 -13.97 6.87 21.24
C ARG A 156 -13.50 7.92 20.24
N ARG A 157 -12.19 7.97 19.99
CA ARG A 157 -11.63 8.73 18.86
C ARG A 157 -12.07 8.10 17.53
N SER A 158 -11.95 8.86 16.44
CA SER A 158 -12.26 8.37 15.10
C SER A 158 -11.35 7.22 14.68
N THR A 159 -11.75 6.47 13.67
CA THR A 159 -10.97 5.36 13.14
C THR A 159 -9.64 5.84 12.59
N PHE A 160 -9.63 7.00 11.94
CA PHE A 160 -8.40 7.66 11.48
C PHE A 160 -7.44 7.92 12.65
N GLU A 161 -7.88 8.62 13.70
CA GLU A 161 -7.05 8.91 14.87
C GLU A 161 -6.57 7.66 15.60
N ASN A 162 -7.38 6.59 15.59
CA ASN A 162 -7.01 5.33 16.21
C ASN A 162 -6.05 4.48 15.35
N ALA A 163 -5.95 4.72 14.05
CA ALA A 163 -5.07 3.96 13.16
C ALA A 163 -3.60 4.15 13.55
N PHE A 164 -3.18 5.40 13.81
CA PHE A 164 -1.81 5.74 14.16
C PHE A 164 -1.27 4.94 15.36
N PRO A 165 -1.82 5.04 16.60
CA PRO A 165 -1.28 4.31 17.73
C PRO A 165 -1.37 2.78 17.58
N ARG A 166 -2.31 2.28 16.76
CA ARG A 166 -2.47 0.84 16.50
C ARG A 166 -1.45 0.28 15.51
N LEU A 167 -0.90 1.13 14.64
CA LEU A 167 -0.04 0.73 13.54
C LEU A 167 1.41 1.25 13.70
N ARG A 168 1.65 2.28 14.52
CA ARG A 168 2.96 2.94 14.70
C ARG A 168 4.09 2.00 15.11
N LEU A 169 3.80 0.96 15.89
CA LEU A 169 4.80 -0.03 16.32
C LEU A 169 5.23 -0.98 15.19
N PHE A 170 4.55 -0.96 14.05
CA PHE A 170 4.74 -1.88 12.93
C PHE A 170 5.29 -1.19 11.69
N THR A 171 5.95 -0.05 11.85
CA THR A 171 6.62 0.67 10.77
C THR A 171 8.05 1.05 11.18
N ARG A 172 8.80 1.71 10.29
CA ARG A 172 10.20 2.11 10.44
C ARG A 172 11.14 0.94 10.74
N ARG A 173 10.99 -0.18 10.01
CA ARG A 173 12.01 -1.23 10.00
C ARG A 173 13.29 -0.68 9.35
N GLY A 174 14.28 -0.37 10.18
CA GLY A 174 15.56 0.21 9.73
C GLY A 174 16.58 -0.82 9.24
N ASP A 175 16.48 -2.08 9.69
CA ASP A 175 17.52 -3.08 9.49
C ASP A 175 16.93 -4.43 9.02
N PRO A 176 17.57 -5.16 8.09
CA PRO A 176 17.17 -6.50 7.65
C PRO A 176 17.05 -7.57 8.76
N ALA A 177 17.72 -7.41 9.90
CA ALA A 177 17.59 -8.24 11.09
C ALA A 177 16.58 -7.66 12.13
N GLY A 178 15.95 -6.53 11.81
CA GLY A 178 14.87 -5.95 12.59
C GLY A 178 13.62 -6.83 12.61
N ARG A 179 12.61 -6.42 13.39
CA ARG A 179 11.40 -7.21 13.61
C ARG A 179 10.63 -7.45 12.31
N ASP A 180 10.38 -8.72 11.99
CA ASP A 180 9.74 -9.14 10.74
C ASP A 180 8.35 -8.50 10.53
N GLU A 181 7.61 -8.21 11.61
CA GLU A 181 6.29 -7.60 11.55
C GLU A 181 6.28 -6.09 11.25
N GLN A 182 7.44 -5.44 11.24
CA GLN A 182 7.57 -4.02 10.89
C GLN A 182 7.75 -3.85 9.39
N PHE A 183 6.97 -2.93 8.81
CA PHE A 183 7.20 -2.38 7.48
C PHE A 183 8.31 -1.33 7.51
N GLU A 184 8.98 -1.11 6.39
CA GLU A 184 9.91 0.01 6.19
C GLU A 184 9.17 1.34 6.20
N ARG A 185 8.02 1.36 5.53
CA ARG A 185 7.09 2.49 5.46
C ARG A 185 5.66 1.99 5.50
N LEU A 186 4.80 2.70 6.22
CA LEU A 186 3.39 2.38 6.28
C LEU A 186 2.60 3.69 6.17
N TYR A 187 1.87 3.85 5.07
CA TYR A 187 1.12 5.04 4.76
C TYR A 187 -0.37 4.81 5.02
N LEU A 188 -1.01 5.81 5.60
CA LEU A 188 -2.45 5.88 5.82
C LEU A 188 -3.01 6.95 4.91
N LEU A 189 -4.03 6.61 4.13
CA LEU A 189 -4.68 7.54 3.22
C LEU A 189 -6.14 7.70 3.58
N LEU A 190 -6.64 8.93 3.57
CA LEU A 190 -8.08 9.20 3.53
C LEU A 190 -8.50 9.41 2.09
N VAL A 191 -9.62 8.80 1.69
CA VAL A 191 -10.12 8.84 0.32
C VAL A 191 -11.56 9.32 0.31
N ASP A 192 -11.80 10.46 -0.33
CA ASP A 192 -13.13 10.86 -0.79
C ASP A 192 -13.34 10.25 -2.18
N SER A 193 -14.14 9.17 -2.23
CA SER A 193 -14.45 8.44 -3.47
C SER A 193 -15.55 9.11 -4.32
N ASN A 194 -15.70 10.44 -4.20
CA ASN A 194 -16.60 11.21 -5.07
C ASN A 194 -16.26 10.94 -6.55
N PRO A 195 -17.22 10.49 -7.38
CA PRO A 195 -16.94 10.08 -8.75
C PRO A 195 -16.57 11.24 -9.69
N PHE A 196 -16.86 12.50 -9.31
CA PHE A 196 -16.61 13.68 -10.14
C PHE A 196 -15.26 14.32 -9.83
N ALA A 197 -14.89 14.37 -8.55
CA ALA A 197 -13.65 14.98 -8.08
C ALA A 197 -13.14 14.22 -6.84
N PRO A 198 -12.58 13.00 -7.02
CA PRO A 198 -12.02 12.27 -5.91
C PRO A 198 -10.87 13.05 -5.28
N LYS A 199 -10.73 12.91 -3.98
CA LYS A 199 -9.62 13.51 -3.22
C LYS A 199 -8.99 12.46 -2.35
N LEU A 200 -7.69 12.63 -2.12
CA LEU A 200 -6.95 11.81 -1.20
C LEU A 200 -5.95 12.67 -0.44
N SER A 201 -5.67 12.25 0.79
CA SER A 201 -4.64 12.82 1.65
C SER A 201 -3.85 11.70 2.27
N CYS A 202 -2.54 11.89 2.45
CA CYS A 202 -1.61 10.83 2.83
C CYS A 202 -0.81 11.19 4.09
N TRP A 203 -0.67 10.24 5.00
CA TRP A 203 0.17 10.37 6.19
C TRP A 203 1.10 9.18 6.29
N GLU A 204 2.33 9.40 6.71
CA GLU A 204 3.14 8.29 7.22
C GLU A 204 2.67 7.94 8.63
N VAL A 205 2.36 6.68 8.89
CA VAL A 205 1.82 6.26 10.19
C VAL A 205 2.77 6.54 11.36
N HIS A 206 4.08 6.66 11.11
CA HIS A 206 5.02 7.06 12.14
C HIS A 206 4.92 8.53 12.55
N HIS A 207 4.45 9.41 11.65
CA HIS A 207 4.34 10.87 11.85
C HIS A 207 2.91 11.31 11.47
N ARG A 208 2.04 11.42 12.46
CA ARG A 208 0.61 11.70 12.22
C ARG A 208 0.31 13.18 12.03
N GLU A 209 1.25 14.02 12.45
CA GLU A 209 1.05 15.46 12.61
C GLU A 209 0.96 16.18 11.26
N ASP A 210 1.71 15.70 10.28
CA ASP A 210 1.87 16.35 8.98
C ASP A 210 1.46 15.40 7.85
N GLU A 211 0.66 15.94 6.93
CA GLU A 211 0.38 15.27 5.65
C GLU A 211 1.68 15.17 4.84
N VAL A 212 1.89 14.06 4.16
CA VAL A 212 3.05 13.83 3.31
C VAL A 212 2.65 13.81 1.84
N GLU A 213 3.43 14.50 1.01
CA GLU A 213 3.29 14.42 -0.43
C GLU A 213 3.56 12.97 -0.89
N LEU A 214 2.68 12.43 -1.74
CA LEU A 214 2.83 11.07 -2.25
C LEU A 214 4.12 10.89 -3.05
N SER A 215 4.57 11.92 -3.78
CA SER A 215 5.86 11.84 -4.47
C SER A 215 7.01 11.56 -3.51
N SER A 216 7.04 12.30 -2.39
CA SER A 216 8.06 12.16 -1.34
C SER A 216 7.98 10.77 -0.70
N ALA A 217 6.77 10.25 -0.48
CA ALA A 217 6.58 8.89 0.04
C ALA A 217 7.20 7.80 -0.86
N PHE A 218 7.22 8.01 -2.18
CA PHE A 218 7.86 7.11 -3.13
C PHE A 218 9.38 7.35 -3.25
N ASP A 219 9.84 8.60 -3.17
CA ASP A 219 11.26 8.94 -3.10
C ASP A 219 11.91 8.20 -1.91
N ASP A 220 11.28 8.29 -0.74
CA ASP A 220 11.68 7.58 0.49
C ASP A 220 11.84 6.06 0.30
N MET A 221 10.91 5.43 -0.43
CA MET A 221 10.96 3.98 -0.69
C MET A 221 12.11 3.61 -1.62
N ILE A 222 12.43 4.47 -2.58
CA ILE A 222 13.53 4.28 -3.53
C ILE A 222 14.87 4.42 -2.85
N ASP A 223 15.03 5.43 -2.00
CA ASP A 223 16.25 5.65 -1.25
C ASP A 223 16.57 4.45 -0.36
N LEU A 224 15.57 3.92 0.35
CA LEU A 224 15.72 2.69 1.13
C LEU A 224 16.07 1.48 0.28
N LEU A 225 15.52 1.39 -0.93
CA LEU A 225 15.79 0.26 -1.81
C LEU A 225 17.23 0.32 -2.33
N ALA A 226 17.69 1.49 -2.75
CA ALA A 226 19.06 1.73 -3.17
C ALA A 226 20.03 1.49 -2.01
N GLU A 227 19.74 1.97 -0.81
CA GLU A 227 20.56 1.73 0.40
C GLU A 227 20.76 0.23 0.66
N ARG A 228 19.70 -0.58 0.52
CA ARG A 228 19.76 -2.04 0.76
C ARG A 228 20.40 -2.84 -0.37
N ASN A 229 20.49 -2.27 -1.57
CA ASN A 229 20.91 -2.96 -2.78
C ASN A 229 21.96 -2.14 -3.55
N PHE A 230 22.81 -1.40 -2.83
CA PHE A 230 23.72 -0.39 -3.39
C PHE A 230 24.70 -0.95 -4.43
N ASP A 231 25.07 -2.24 -4.30
CA ASP A 231 25.93 -2.94 -5.27
C ASP A 231 25.28 -3.09 -6.65
N LEU A 232 23.94 -3.07 -6.72
CA LEU A 232 23.17 -3.34 -7.94
C LEU A 232 22.35 -2.14 -8.40
N TYR A 233 21.96 -1.26 -7.49
CA TYR A 233 21.09 -0.14 -7.79
C TYR A 233 21.53 1.14 -7.06
N GLU A 234 21.34 2.27 -7.73
CA GLU A 234 21.56 3.60 -7.18
C GLU A 234 20.33 4.49 -7.39
N ALA A 235 20.00 5.28 -6.36
CA ALA A 235 19.02 6.35 -6.45
C ALA A 235 19.67 7.60 -7.05
N LEU A 236 18.99 8.26 -7.99
CA LEU A 236 19.56 9.40 -8.72
C LEU A 236 19.33 10.76 -8.05
N GLY A 237 18.62 10.79 -6.92
CA GLY A 237 18.28 12.02 -6.20
C GLY A 237 17.09 12.80 -6.78
N ASP A 238 16.46 12.30 -7.84
CA ASP A 238 15.26 12.86 -8.48
C ASP A 238 14.01 11.97 -8.29
N GLY A 239 14.06 11.04 -7.34
CA GLY A 239 13.00 10.06 -7.12
C GLY A 239 13.01 8.91 -8.13
N THR A 240 14.08 8.72 -8.88
CA THR A 240 14.25 7.56 -9.77
C THR A 240 15.41 6.66 -9.35
N ILE A 241 15.35 5.41 -9.80
CA ILE A 241 16.37 4.39 -9.55
C ILE A 241 16.88 3.79 -10.86
N ARG A 242 18.15 3.43 -10.91
CA ARG A 242 18.73 2.67 -12.03
C ARG A 242 19.66 1.58 -11.53
N ARG A 243 20.00 0.66 -12.43
CA ARG A 243 21.04 -0.35 -12.18
C ARG A 243 22.41 0.33 -12.13
N SER A 244 23.20 0.03 -11.10
CA SER A 244 24.59 0.47 -10.96
C SER A 244 25.43 -0.21 -12.06
N ASN A 245 26.33 0.54 -12.69
CA ASN A 245 27.25 0.02 -13.72
C ASN A 245 28.39 -0.80 -13.13
#